data_AF-A0A969NFR9-F1
#
_entry.id   AF-A0A969NFR9-F1
#
_cell.length_a   1.000
_cell.length_b   1.000
_cell.length_c   1.000
_cell.angle_alpha   90.00
_cell.angle_beta   90.00
_cell.angle_gamma   90.00
#
_symmetry.space_group_name_H-M   'P 1'
#
loop_
_entity.id
_entity.type
_entity.pdbx_description
1 polymer ?
#
loop_
_entity_poly.entity_id
_entity_poly.type
_entity_poly.pdbx_seq_one_letter_code
_entity_poly.pdbx_strand_id
1 'polypeptide(L)'
;MFEGPPGSGKSTFLNILLRKLEAYTQTQEGSMYETHWRLDIERLGGFRRFERELHKIALETGDADLVERLISTQVEADKLPKKYLEFSCPSHDHPVLQIPKSYRKQFLDELIQDEEFKYELFNNKEYEWILKDIPCGICNSIYEVLIDHIGEPLEILNMINARKVKFSRQFGEGISVFNPGDPIIERPVGQPHLQNMLNDLLKTDAVAYIFSYLAKTNNGVYALMDIKENNIKTLDGPAWYY
;
A
#
# COMPACT_ATOMS: atom_id res chain seq x y z
N MET A 1 -10.75 18.35 17.66
CA MET A 1 -11.70 19.30 17.06
C MET A 1 -11.19 20.71 17.31
N PHE A 2 -10.97 21.53 16.27
CA PHE A 2 -10.53 22.92 16.44
C PHE A 2 -11.75 23.83 16.47
N GLU A 3 -12.12 24.31 17.65
CA GLU A 3 -13.29 25.19 17.84
C GLU A 3 -12.87 26.65 18.04
N GLY A 4 -13.72 27.58 17.61
CA GLY A 4 -13.48 29.01 17.81
C GLY A 4 -14.40 29.88 16.96
N PRO A 5 -14.51 31.19 17.26
CA PRO A 5 -15.42 32.10 16.57
C PRO A 5 -15.09 32.26 15.07
N PRO A 6 -16.05 32.67 14.23
CA PRO A 6 -15.79 33.02 12.84
C PRO A 6 -14.64 34.04 12.72
N GLY A 7 -13.73 33.84 11.77
CA GLY A 7 -12.57 34.73 11.59
C GLY A 7 -11.39 34.50 12.54
N SER A 8 -11.45 33.55 13.47
CA SER A 8 -10.35 33.26 14.41
C SER A 8 -9.12 32.57 13.81
N GLY A 9 -9.03 32.45 12.48
CA GLY A 9 -7.86 31.90 11.77
C GLY A 9 -7.72 30.37 11.78
N LYS A 10 -8.72 29.59 12.22
CA LYS A 10 -8.66 28.11 12.29
C LYS A 10 -8.27 27.46 10.97
N SER A 11 -8.93 27.84 9.88
CA SER A 11 -8.64 27.30 8.55
C SER A 11 -7.24 27.68 8.07
N THR A 12 -6.79 28.88 8.42
CA THR A 12 -5.42 29.35 8.14
C THR A 12 -4.38 28.50 8.89
N PHE A 13 -4.61 28.26 10.19
CA PHE A 13 -3.74 27.41 11.00
C PHE A 13 -3.64 25.99 10.44
N LEU A 14 -4.78 25.36 10.17
CA LEU A 14 -4.82 24.00 9.60
C LEU A 14 -4.11 23.93 8.25
N ASN A 15 -4.34 24.90 7.36
CA ASN A 15 -3.65 24.95 6.07
C ASN A 15 -2.12 25.09 6.22
N ILE A 16 -1.65 25.90 7.18
CA ILE A 16 -0.22 26.02 7.47
C ILE A 16 0.34 24.72 8.01
N LEU A 17 -0.37 24.09 8.96
CA LEU A 17 0.02 22.82 9.56
C LEU A 17 0.16 21.73 8.49
N LEU A 18 -0.86 21.52 7.66
CA LEU A 18 -0.84 20.51 6.61
C LEU A 18 0.29 20.73 5.61
N ARG A 19 0.51 21.98 5.17
CA ARG A 19 1.61 22.34 4.27
C ARG A 19 2.98 22.07 4.90
N LYS A 20 3.14 22.40 6.18
CA LYS A 20 4.40 22.17 6.90
C LYS A 20 4.64 20.69 7.16
N LEU A 21 3.59 19.92 7.44
CA LEU A 21 3.65 18.48 7.58
C LEU A 21 4.06 17.82 6.26
N GLU A 22 3.41 18.16 5.15
CA GLU A 22 3.79 17.67 3.82
C GLU A 22 5.27 17.96 3.51
N ALA A 23 5.74 19.19 3.78
CA ALA A 23 7.16 19.53 3.62
C ALA A 23 8.09 18.75 4.58
N TYR A 24 7.67 18.53 5.83
CA TYR A 24 8.44 17.77 6.82
C TYR A 24 8.63 16.32 6.40
N THR A 25 7.60 15.67 5.84
CA THR A 25 7.72 14.28 5.36
C THR A 25 8.75 14.10 4.23
N GLN A 26 9.13 15.18 3.56
CA GLN A 26 10.16 15.15 2.53
C GLN A 26 11.58 15.17 3.10
N THR A 27 11.79 15.58 4.36
CA THR A 27 13.10 15.53 5.04
C THR A 27 13.46 14.10 5.45
N GLN A 28 14.68 13.90 5.94
CA GLN A 28 15.12 12.59 6.41
C GLN A 28 14.38 12.20 7.70
N GLU A 29 14.25 13.14 8.64
CA GLU A 29 13.62 12.98 9.96
C GLU A 29 12.11 12.75 9.86
N GLY A 30 11.44 13.35 8.87
CA GLY A 30 10.02 13.11 8.62
C GLY A 30 9.73 11.93 7.70
N SER A 31 10.73 11.17 7.28
CA SER A 31 10.52 10.06 6.34
C SER A 31 9.68 8.97 6.99
N MET A 32 8.60 8.58 6.32
CA MET A 32 7.86 7.36 6.62
C MET A 32 8.06 6.34 5.52
N TYR A 33 7.98 5.07 5.89
CA TYR A 33 8.19 3.95 4.98
C TYR A 33 6.94 3.07 4.92
N GLU A 34 6.64 2.61 3.72
CA GLU A 34 5.57 1.65 3.44
C GLU A 34 6.14 0.36 2.88
N THR A 35 5.35 -0.70 3.04
CA THR A 35 5.53 -1.99 2.37
C THR A 35 5.42 -1.78 0.86
N HIS A 36 6.44 -2.20 0.13
CA HIS A 36 6.47 -2.24 -1.33
C HIS A 36 6.71 -3.67 -1.78
N TRP A 37 5.69 -4.29 -2.34
CA TRP A 37 5.76 -5.65 -2.86
C TRP A 37 6.56 -5.68 -4.16
N ARG A 38 7.45 -6.66 -4.24
CA ARG A 38 8.32 -6.95 -5.37
C ARG A 38 8.26 -8.45 -5.65
N LEU A 39 7.12 -8.87 -6.20
CA LEU A 39 6.81 -10.28 -6.41
C LEU A 39 7.62 -10.84 -7.56
N ASP A 40 8.46 -11.85 -7.31
CA ASP A 40 9.31 -12.45 -8.33
C ASP A 40 8.48 -13.29 -9.30
N ILE A 41 8.45 -12.86 -10.57
CA ILE A 41 7.52 -13.40 -11.57
C ILE A 41 7.87 -14.83 -11.94
N GLU A 42 9.17 -15.11 -12.11
CA GLU A 42 9.65 -16.45 -12.46
C GLU A 42 9.42 -17.42 -11.30
N ARG A 43 9.69 -16.98 -10.07
CA ARG A 43 9.48 -17.78 -8.87
C ARG A 43 8.01 -18.17 -8.65
N LEU A 44 7.09 -17.29 -9.04
CA LEU A 44 5.64 -17.55 -8.99
C LEU A 44 5.13 -18.31 -10.22
N GLY A 45 6.02 -18.65 -11.15
CA GLY A 45 5.76 -19.49 -12.31
C GLY A 45 5.01 -18.75 -13.42
N GLY A 46 5.35 -17.48 -13.65
CA GLY A 46 4.98 -16.71 -14.84
C GLY A 46 3.51 -16.30 -14.94
N PHE A 47 3.21 -15.52 -16.00
CA PHE A 47 1.84 -15.12 -16.36
C PHE A 47 1.22 -16.15 -17.32
N ARG A 48 0.24 -16.93 -16.86
CA ARG A 48 -0.39 -17.99 -17.67
C ARG A 48 -1.24 -17.47 -18.82
N ARG A 49 -1.82 -16.28 -18.72
CA ARG A 49 -2.64 -15.70 -19.80
C ARG A 49 -1.77 -15.24 -20.95
N PHE A 50 -0.64 -14.64 -20.64
CA PHE A 50 0.35 -14.22 -21.63
C PHE A 50 0.90 -15.43 -22.41
N GLU A 51 1.29 -16.49 -21.69
CA GLU A 51 1.76 -17.75 -22.30
C GLU A 51 0.71 -18.38 -23.23
N ARG A 52 -0.57 -18.41 -22.83
CA ARG A 52 -1.65 -19.01 -23.64
C ARG A 52 -1.98 -18.23 -24.90
N GLU A 53 -2.04 -16.90 -24.83
CA GLU A 53 -2.28 -16.06 -26.03
C GLU A 53 -1.10 -16.17 -27.01
N LEU A 54 0.13 -16.19 -26.50
CA LEU A 54 1.32 -16.43 -27.32
C LEU A 54 1.29 -17.82 -27.97
N HIS A 55 0.94 -18.86 -27.21
CA HIS A 55 0.79 -20.22 -27.75
C HIS A 55 -0.29 -20.31 -28.83
N LYS A 56 -1.41 -19.60 -28.66
CA LYS A 56 -2.48 -19.56 -29.65
C LYS A 56 -2.02 -18.91 -30.95
N ILE A 57 -1.32 -17.78 -30.85
CA ILE A 57 -0.74 -17.10 -32.01
C ILE A 57 0.30 -17.98 -32.71
N ALA A 58 1.14 -18.70 -31.94
CA ALA A 58 2.11 -19.67 -32.47
C ALA A 58 1.43 -20.75 -33.33
N LEU A 59 0.32 -21.30 -32.82
CA LEU A 59 -0.43 -22.36 -33.47
C LEU A 59 -1.17 -21.87 -34.72
N GLU A 60 -1.71 -20.65 -34.68
CA GLU A 60 -2.43 -20.04 -35.82
C GLU A 60 -1.50 -19.63 -36.96
N THR A 61 -0.27 -19.24 -36.64
CA THR A 61 0.70 -18.74 -37.62
C THR A 61 1.72 -19.80 -38.07
N GLY A 62 1.85 -20.90 -37.33
CA GLY A 62 2.79 -21.98 -37.62
C GLY A 62 4.26 -21.55 -37.52
N ASP A 63 4.52 -20.38 -36.97
CA ASP A 63 5.84 -19.74 -36.92
C ASP A 63 6.19 -19.42 -35.46
N ALA A 64 6.99 -20.31 -34.86
CA ALA A 64 7.48 -20.12 -33.50
C ALA A 64 8.38 -18.87 -33.38
N ASP A 65 9.07 -18.48 -34.45
CA ASP A 65 9.93 -17.30 -34.48
C ASP A 65 9.12 -16.01 -34.58
N LEU A 66 7.89 -16.07 -35.11
CA LEU A 66 6.95 -14.94 -35.09
C LEU A 66 6.50 -14.62 -33.66
N VAL A 67 6.35 -15.63 -32.80
CA VAL A 67 6.03 -15.44 -31.39
C VAL A 67 7.20 -14.80 -30.66
N GLU A 68 8.43 -15.25 -30.89
CA GLU A 68 9.63 -14.62 -30.33
C GLU A 68 9.79 -13.17 -30.80
N ARG A 69 9.44 -12.89 -32.06
CA ARG A 69 9.38 -11.53 -32.61
C ARG A 69 8.20 -10.70 -32.10
N LEU A 70 7.03 -11.28 -31.86
CA LEU A 70 5.88 -10.58 -31.28
C LEU A 70 6.12 -10.25 -29.82
N ILE A 71 6.75 -11.16 -29.08
CA ILE A 71 7.33 -10.87 -27.77
C ILE A 71 8.27 -9.68 -27.94
N SER A 72 9.28 -9.72 -28.81
CA SER A 72 10.21 -8.58 -28.94
C SER A 72 9.56 -7.26 -29.39
N THR A 73 8.53 -7.31 -30.24
CA THR A 73 7.91 -6.12 -30.87
C THR A 73 6.77 -5.51 -30.04
N GLN A 74 5.99 -6.32 -29.30
CA GLN A 74 5.05 -5.80 -28.28
C GLN A 74 5.80 -5.37 -27.01
N VAL A 75 6.97 -5.96 -26.73
CA VAL A 75 7.90 -5.55 -25.66
C VAL A 75 8.59 -4.21 -25.97
N GLU A 76 8.63 -3.77 -27.23
CA GLU A 76 9.15 -2.42 -27.57
C GLU A 76 8.21 -1.28 -27.11
N ALA A 77 6.94 -1.56 -26.83
CA ALA A 77 6.01 -0.54 -26.29
C ALA A 77 6.16 -0.31 -24.78
N ASP A 78 6.73 -1.25 -24.01
CA ASP A 78 7.11 -1.07 -22.59
C ASP A 78 8.14 -2.14 -22.14
N LYS A 79 9.44 -1.81 -22.33
CA LYS A 79 10.69 -2.48 -21.93
C LYS A 79 10.60 -3.68 -20.93
N LEU A 80 10.94 -4.88 -21.44
CA LEU A 80 11.18 -6.16 -20.74
C LEU A 80 10.03 -6.69 -19.85
N PRO A 81 9.83 -8.01 -19.70
CA PRO A 81 9.13 -8.50 -18.52
C PRO A 81 9.96 -8.05 -17.32
N LYS A 82 9.45 -7.09 -16.54
CA LYS A 82 10.06 -6.73 -15.25
C LYS A 82 10.22 -8.04 -14.50
N LYS A 83 11.42 -8.37 -14.02
CA LYS A 83 11.66 -9.56 -13.18
C LYS A 83 10.64 -9.66 -12.02
N TYR A 84 10.10 -8.51 -11.62
CA TYR A 84 9.17 -8.38 -10.51
C TYR A 84 7.88 -7.67 -10.92
N LEU A 85 6.76 -8.13 -10.36
CA LEU A 85 5.53 -7.35 -10.27
C LEU A 85 5.62 -6.46 -9.02
N GLU A 86 5.63 -5.14 -9.23
CA GLU A 86 5.92 -4.16 -8.19
C GLU A 86 4.72 -3.25 -7.90
N PHE A 87 4.34 -3.12 -6.62
CA PHE A 87 3.31 -2.20 -6.16
C PHE A 87 3.46 -1.89 -4.67
N SER A 88 3.00 -0.70 -4.26
CA SER A 88 3.02 -0.28 -2.85
C SER A 88 1.74 -0.72 -2.13
N CYS A 89 1.85 -0.92 -0.81
CA CYS A 89 0.69 -1.06 0.06
C CYS A 89 -0.22 0.18 -0.07
N PRO A 90 -1.52 0.02 -0.38
CA PRO A 90 -2.43 1.16 -0.54
C PRO A 90 -2.77 1.86 0.79
N SER A 91 -2.44 1.23 1.93
CA SER A 91 -2.66 1.75 3.28
C SER A 91 -1.37 2.27 3.94
N HIS A 92 -0.27 2.42 3.21
CA HIS A 92 1.01 2.91 3.77
C HIS A 92 1.49 2.13 5.01
N ASP A 93 1.19 0.83 5.09
CA ASP A 93 1.60 0.01 6.23
C ASP A 93 3.11 -0.12 6.29
N HIS A 94 3.67 0.09 7.48
CA HIS A 94 5.10 -0.06 7.69
C HIS A 94 5.55 -1.51 7.45
N PRO A 95 6.71 -1.76 6.79
CA PRO A 95 7.19 -3.11 6.48
C PRO A 95 7.32 -4.03 7.69
N VAL A 96 7.57 -3.48 8.88
CA VAL A 96 7.63 -4.25 10.15
C VAL A 96 6.35 -5.03 10.42
N LEU A 97 5.21 -4.56 9.93
CA LEU A 97 3.93 -5.24 10.12
C LEU A 97 3.86 -6.57 9.37
N GLN A 98 4.65 -6.75 8.30
CA GLN A 98 4.70 -8.01 7.55
C GLN A 98 5.41 -9.13 8.33
N ILE A 99 6.20 -8.79 9.36
CA ILE A 99 6.80 -9.78 10.25
C ILE A 99 5.69 -10.29 11.18
N PRO A 100 5.52 -11.61 11.38
CA PRO A 100 4.48 -12.11 12.26
C PRO A 100 4.67 -11.60 13.70
N LYS A 101 3.56 -11.20 14.35
CA LYS A 101 3.56 -10.56 15.67
C LYS A 101 4.38 -11.30 16.72
N SER A 102 4.30 -12.63 16.74
CA SER A 102 5.03 -13.49 17.67
C SER A 102 6.54 -13.34 17.59
N TYR A 103 7.07 -12.99 16.40
CA TYR A 103 8.51 -12.86 16.16
C TYR A 103 9.02 -11.42 16.27
N ARG A 104 8.15 -10.40 16.14
CA ARG A 104 8.58 -8.99 16.10
C ARG A 104 9.40 -8.57 17.30
N LYS A 105 9.00 -8.95 18.52
CA LYS A 105 9.72 -8.56 19.73
C LYS A 105 11.14 -9.11 19.73
N GLN A 106 11.28 -10.42 19.52
CA GLN A 106 12.60 -11.07 19.46
C GLN A 106 13.44 -10.48 18.33
N PHE A 107 12.87 -10.36 17.13
CA PHE A 107 13.55 -9.81 15.96
C PHE A 107 14.09 -8.40 16.20
N LEU A 108 13.27 -7.51 16.76
CA LEU A 108 13.67 -6.12 17.02
C LEU A 108 14.68 -6.01 18.16
N ASP A 109 14.56 -6.87 19.18
CA ASP A 109 15.51 -6.95 20.29
C ASP A 109 16.92 -7.34 19.82
N GLU A 110 17.01 -8.30 18.89
CA GLU A 110 18.26 -8.74 18.28
C GLU A 110 18.81 -7.72 17.26
N LEU A 111 17.95 -7.07 16.49
CA LEU A 111 18.35 -6.13 15.44
C LEU A 111 18.86 -4.79 16.01
N ILE A 112 18.19 -4.25 17.01
CA ILE A 112 18.47 -2.90 17.54
C ILE A 112 19.55 -2.99 18.61
N GLN A 113 20.69 -2.34 18.35
CA GLN A 113 21.83 -2.31 19.27
C GLN A 113 21.75 -1.16 20.29
N ASP A 114 20.96 -0.13 19.99
CA ASP A 114 20.75 1.01 20.89
C ASP A 114 19.79 0.63 22.02
N GLU A 115 20.34 0.45 23.23
CA GLU A 115 19.58 0.05 24.42
C GLU A 115 18.62 1.14 24.92
N GLU A 116 18.93 2.43 24.71
CA GLU A 116 18.04 3.53 25.10
C GLU A 116 16.80 3.54 24.22
N PHE A 117 17.00 3.54 22.89
CA PHE A 117 15.88 3.47 21.94
C PHE A 117 15.09 2.16 22.07
N LYS A 118 15.77 1.03 22.30
CA LYS A 118 15.10 -0.26 22.53
C LYS A 118 14.17 -0.22 23.74
N TYR A 119 14.59 0.42 24.84
CA TYR A 119 13.72 0.62 26.00
C TYR A 119 12.51 1.47 25.63
N GLU A 120 12.68 2.57 24.90
CA GLU A 120 11.56 3.40 24.43
C GLU A 120 10.61 2.61 23.52
N LEU A 121 11.14 1.89 22.53
CA LEU A 121 10.40 1.09 21.57
C LEU A 121 9.45 0.09 22.23
N PHE A 122 9.89 -0.57 23.30
CA PHE A 122 9.11 -1.61 23.96
C PHE A 122 8.24 -1.12 25.11
N ASN A 123 8.43 0.10 25.59
CA ASN A 123 7.70 0.61 26.77
C ASN A 123 6.86 1.86 26.49
N ASN A 124 7.17 2.66 25.47
CA ASN A 124 6.42 3.87 25.14
C ASN A 124 5.18 3.51 24.28
N LYS A 125 4.07 4.19 24.58
CA LYS A 125 2.79 3.98 23.86
C LYS A 125 2.87 4.34 22.37
N GLU A 126 3.73 5.27 21.99
CA GLU A 126 3.88 5.71 20.59
C GLU A 126 4.40 4.62 19.65
N TYR A 127 5.04 3.57 20.19
CA TYR A 127 5.56 2.43 19.43
C TYR A 127 4.72 1.15 19.59
N GLU A 128 3.65 1.19 20.40
CA GLU A 128 2.84 0.03 20.74
C GLU A 128 2.27 -0.69 19.51
N TRP A 129 1.94 0.08 18.46
CA TRP A 129 1.44 -0.41 17.17
C TRP A 129 2.40 -1.43 16.53
N ILE A 130 3.71 -1.32 16.73
CA ILE A 130 4.72 -2.22 16.15
C ILE A 130 4.48 -3.66 16.60
N LEU A 131 4.08 -3.87 17.86
CA LEU A 131 3.85 -5.20 18.41
C LEU A 131 2.39 -5.65 18.28
N LYS A 132 1.45 -4.71 18.14
CA LYS A 132 0.00 -4.99 18.22
C LYS A 132 -0.74 -4.96 16.90
N ASP A 133 -0.26 -4.21 15.91
CA ASP A 133 -1.02 -4.03 14.67
C ASP A 133 -0.77 -5.17 13.69
N ILE A 134 -1.69 -5.32 12.73
CA ILE A 134 -1.58 -6.28 11.62
C ILE A 134 -1.45 -5.52 10.30
N PRO A 135 -0.89 -6.15 9.26
CA PRO A 135 -0.97 -5.63 7.91
C PRO A 135 -2.42 -5.39 7.49
N CYS A 136 -2.63 -4.47 6.54
CA CYS A 136 -3.92 -4.29 5.88
C CYS A 136 -4.34 -5.56 5.16
N GLY A 137 -5.65 -5.68 4.90
CA GLY A 137 -6.24 -6.87 4.29
C GLY A 137 -5.57 -7.30 3.00
N ILE A 138 -5.16 -6.35 2.14
CA ILE A 138 -4.47 -6.65 0.87
C ILE A 138 -3.11 -7.29 1.12
N CYS A 139 -2.26 -6.68 1.97
CA CYS A 139 -0.94 -7.24 2.27
C CYS A 139 -1.07 -8.59 2.96
N ASN A 140 -2.03 -8.74 3.86
CA ASN A 140 -2.30 -10.01 4.54
C ASN A 140 -2.73 -11.09 3.53
N SER A 141 -3.69 -10.81 2.66
CA SER A 141 -4.14 -11.74 1.61
C SER A 141 -3.01 -12.14 0.66
N ILE A 142 -2.13 -11.21 0.28
CA ILE A 142 -0.95 -11.53 -0.52
C ILE A 142 -0.04 -12.50 0.24
N TYR A 143 0.25 -12.22 1.51
CA TYR A 143 1.09 -13.08 2.33
C TYR A 143 0.52 -14.50 2.46
N GLU A 144 -0.77 -14.63 2.78
CA GLU A 144 -1.45 -15.92 2.92
C GLU A 144 -1.40 -16.74 1.62
N VAL A 145 -1.61 -16.09 0.48
CA VAL A 145 -1.47 -16.79 -0.82
C VAL A 145 -0.02 -17.17 -1.08
N LEU A 146 0.94 -16.28 -0.80
CA LEU A 146 2.35 -16.57 -1.03
C LEU A 146 2.87 -17.71 -0.13
N ILE A 147 2.40 -17.83 1.11
CA ILE A 147 2.81 -18.94 1.98
C ILE A 147 2.28 -20.27 1.49
N ASP A 148 1.06 -20.32 0.93
CA ASP A 148 0.52 -21.52 0.31
C ASP A 148 1.30 -21.92 -0.96
N HIS A 149 1.78 -20.94 -1.73
CA HIS A 149 2.54 -21.17 -2.96
C HIS A 149 4.02 -21.49 -2.76
N ILE A 150 4.68 -20.81 -1.81
CA ILE A 150 6.14 -20.86 -1.62
C ILE A 150 6.51 -21.75 -0.41
N GLY A 151 5.69 -21.75 0.65
CA GLY A 151 5.90 -22.55 1.86
C GLY A 151 6.95 -22.00 2.85
N GLU A 152 7.84 -21.10 2.41
CA GLU A 152 8.92 -20.57 3.25
C GLU A 152 8.75 -19.06 3.55
N PRO A 153 8.49 -18.66 4.82
CA PRO A 153 8.28 -17.26 5.20
C PRO A 153 9.41 -16.31 4.82
N LEU A 154 10.68 -16.74 4.92
CA LEU A 154 11.84 -15.89 4.62
C LEU A 154 11.87 -15.48 3.14
N GLU A 155 11.42 -16.35 2.25
CA GLU A 155 11.38 -16.06 0.82
C GLU A 155 10.30 -15.03 0.48
N ILE A 156 9.18 -15.04 1.22
CA ILE A 156 8.12 -14.03 1.12
C ILE A 156 8.63 -12.68 1.61
N LEU A 157 9.35 -12.67 2.74
CA LEU A 157 9.97 -11.44 3.28
C LEU A 157 10.99 -10.84 2.30
N ASN A 158 11.69 -11.66 1.50
CA ASN A 158 12.58 -11.17 0.43
C ASN A 158 11.83 -10.50 -0.75
N MET A 159 10.51 -10.68 -0.86
CA MET A 159 9.66 -9.96 -1.82
C MET A 159 9.10 -8.64 -1.26
N ILE A 160 9.47 -8.26 -0.04
CA ILE A 160 9.05 -7.02 0.60
C ILE A 160 10.21 -6.04 0.64
N ASN A 161 9.99 -4.88 0.03
CA ASN A 161 10.90 -3.74 0.11
C ASN A 161 10.30 -2.63 0.96
N ALA A 162 11.16 -1.83 1.59
CA ALA A 162 10.76 -0.57 2.21
C ALA A 162 10.83 0.56 1.16
N ARG A 163 9.75 1.33 1.03
CA ARG A 163 9.72 2.51 0.16
C ARG A 163 9.31 3.74 0.94
N LYS A 164 9.97 4.87 0.72
CA LYS A 164 9.56 6.15 1.32
C LYS A 164 8.17 6.57 0.81
N VAL A 165 7.26 6.87 1.73
CA VAL A 165 5.93 7.39 1.40
C VAL A 165 6.06 8.83 0.92
N LYS A 166 5.32 9.18 -0.14
CA LYS A 166 5.27 10.55 -0.67
C LYS A 166 3.93 11.17 -0.32
N PHE A 167 3.93 11.96 0.73
CA PHE A 167 2.73 12.67 1.14
C PHE A 167 2.41 13.74 0.09
N SER A 168 1.15 13.81 -0.29
CA SER A 168 0.63 14.82 -1.18
C SER A 168 -0.82 15.12 -0.84
N ARG A 169 -1.04 16.32 -0.32
CA ARG A 169 -2.41 16.81 -0.08
C ARG A 169 -3.21 16.91 -1.38
N GLN A 170 -2.56 17.26 -2.50
CA GLN A 170 -3.21 17.39 -3.80
C GLN A 170 -3.78 16.07 -4.30
N PHE A 171 -3.10 14.95 -4.02
CA PHE A 171 -3.51 13.61 -4.48
C PHE A 171 -4.23 12.78 -3.40
N GLY A 172 -4.40 13.32 -2.19
CA GLY A 172 -4.99 12.57 -1.07
C GLY A 172 -4.07 11.48 -0.53
N GLU A 173 -2.75 11.58 -0.74
CA GLU A 173 -1.74 10.63 -0.29
C GLU A 173 -1.17 11.10 1.04
N GLY A 174 -1.37 10.34 2.12
CA GLY A 174 -1.02 10.70 3.50
C GLY A 174 -1.77 11.91 4.08
N ILE A 175 -2.43 12.73 3.27
CA ILE A 175 -3.18 13.91 3.71
C ILE A 175 -4.47 14.03 2.92
N SER A 176 -5.61 13.90 3.59
CA SER A 176 -6.92 14.14 2.99
C SER A 176 -7.68 15.22 3.74
N VAL A 177 -8.27 16.15 2.98
CA VAL A 177 -9.07 17.26 3.51
C VAL A 177 -10.44 17.24 2.84
N PHE A 178 -11.50 17.19 3.64
CA PHE A 178 -12.89 17.20 3.17
C PHE A 178 -13.58 18.48 3.58
N ASN A 179 -14.13 19.16 2.59
CA ASN A 179 -14.93 20.37 2.75
C ASN A 179 -16.42 20.03 2.86
N PRO A 180 -17.26 20.95 3.41
CA PRO A 180 -18.71 20.73 3.57
C PRO A 180 -19.47 20.37 2.29
N GLY A 181 -18.95 20.78 1.13
CA GLY A 181 -19.56 20.53 -0.17
C GLY A 181 -18.99 19.33 -0.91
N ASP A 182 -17.98 18.65 -0.36
CA ASP A 182 -17.33 17.53 -1.04
C ASP A 182 -18.26 16.30 -0.99
N PRO A 183 -18.41 15.56 -2.09
CA PRO A 183 -19.25 14.37 -2.11
C PRO A 183 -18.63 13.27 -1.24
N ILE A 184 -19.48 12.49 -0.56
CA ILE A 184 -19.04 11.28 0.13
C ILE A 184 -18.69 10.23 -0.92
N ILE A 185 -17.44 9.79 -0.92
CA ILE A 185 -16.97 8.73 -1.83
C ILE A 185 -17.22 7.39 -1.15
N GLU A 186 -18.34 6.73 -1.47
CA GLU A 186 -18.64 5.39 -0.92
C GLU A 186 -18.10 4.25 -1.80
N ARG A 187 -17.47 4.59 -2.94
CA ARG A 187 -17.02 3.58 -3.90
C ARG A 187 -15.62 3.08 -3.53
N PRO A 188 -15.41 1.75 -3.56
CA PRO A 188 -14.07 1.20 -3.43
C PRO A 188 -13.14 1.71 -4.52
N VAL A 189 -11.88 1.95 -4.15
CA VAL A 189 -10.79 2.24 -5.07
C VAL A 189 -10.09 0.92 -5.41
N GLY A 190 -9.78 0.72 -6.68
CA GLY A 190 -9.05 -0.45 -7.15
C GLY A 190 -8.28 -0.13 -8.42
N GLN A 191 -7.42 -1.06 -8.84
CA GLN A 191 -6.65 -0.95 -10.08
C GLN A 191 -6.89 -2.20 -10.92
N PRO A 192 -7.84 -2.18 -11.88
CA PRO A 192 -8.23 -3.38 -12.63
C PRO A 192 -7.06 -4.08 -13.33
N HIS A 193 -6.11 -3.31 -13.86
CA HIS A 193 -4.90 -3.85 -14.48
C HIS A 193 -4.04 -4.64 -13.48
N LEU A 194 -3.72 -4.03 -12.33
CA LEU A 194 -2.93 -4.69 -11.28
C LEU A 194 -3.66 -5.90 -10.69
N GLN A 195 -4.97 -5.80 -10.46
CA GLN A 195 -5.81 -6.92 -10.02
C GLN A 195 -5.70 -8.12 -10.98
N ASN A 196 -5.82 -7.87 -12.29
CA ASN A 196 -5.71 -8.93 -13.30
C ASN A 196 -4.32 -9.55 -13.32
N MET A 197 -3.27 -8.74 -13.18
CA MET A 197 -1.89 -9.23 -13.09
C MET A 197 -1.67 -10.08 -11.83
N LEU A 198 -2.18 -9.64 -10.68
CA LEU A 198 -2.14 -10.41 -9.43
C LEU A 198 -2.85 -11.75 -9.58
N ASN A 199 -4.05 -11.75 -10.17
CA ASN A 199 -4.82 -12.98 -10.36
C ASN A 199 -4.10 -13.98 -11.27
N ASP A 200 -3.48 -13.50 -12.36
CA ASP A 200 -2.76 -14.37 -13.29
C ASP A 200 -1.45 -14.89 -12.68
N LEU A 201 -0.71 -14.02 -11.98
CA LEU A 201 0.57 -14.37 -11.36
C LEU A 201 0.41 -15.33 -10.19
N LEU A 202 -0.52 -15.02 -9.27
CA LEU A 202 -0.79 -15.83 -8.08
C LEU A 202 -1.73 -17.00 -8.38
N LYS A 203 -2.26 -17.10 -9.60
CA LYS A 203 -3.14 -18.20 -10.05
C LYS A 203 -4.38 -18.38 -9.15
N THR A 204 -4.86 -17.29 -8.54
CA THR A 204 -5.99 -17.24 -7.61
C THR A 204 -6.67 -15.87 -7.67
N ASP A 205 -7.94 -15.80 -7.33
CA ASP A 205 -8.70 -14.54 -7.15
C ASP A 205 -8.89 -14.18 -5.66
N ALA A 206 -8.25 -14.92 -4.75
CA ALA A 206 -8.33 -14.70 -3.31
C ALA A 206 -7.77 -13.34 -2.84
N VAL A 207 -6.94 -12.67 -3.67
CA VAL A 207 -6.42 -11.34 -3.38
C VAL A 207 -7.31 -10.28 -4.04
N ALA A 208 -8.19 -9.66 -3.27
CA ALA A 208 -8.94 -8.50 -3.73
C ALA A 208 -8.12 -7.21 -3.54
N TYR A 209 -7.55 -6.67 -4.62
CA TYR A 209 -6.85 -5.38 -4.66
C TYR A 209 -7.86 -4.22 -4.71
N ILE A 210 -8.67 -4.15 -3.67
CA ILE A 210 -9.73 -3.17 -3.50
C ILE A 210 -9.63 -2.59 -2.09
N PHE A 211 -9.68 -1.27 -1.98
CA PHE A 211 -9.52 -0.57 -0.71
C PHE A 211 -10.40 0.67 -0.63
N SER A 212 -10.64 1.15 0.59
CA SER A 212 -11.37 2.40 0.82
C SER A 212 -10.56 3.60 0.31
N TYR A 213 -11.23 4.66 -0.12
CA TYR A 213 -10.56 5.93 -0.44
C TYR A 213 -9.76 6.48 0.75
N LEU A 214 -10.13 6.12 1.98
CA LEU A 214 -9.43 6.51 3.21
C LEU A 214 -8.11 5.77 3.43
N ALA A 215 -7.88 4.63 2.76
CA ALA A 215 -6.66 3.85 2.93
C ALA A 215 -5.40 4.67 2.66
N LYS A 216 -5.47 5.54 1.64
CA LYS A 216 -4.38 6.46 1.28
C LYS A 216 -4.06 7.52 2.33
N THR A 217 -4.91 7.69 3.34
CA THR A 217 -4.68 8.64 4.45
C THR A 217 -4.22 7.92 5.73
N ASN A 218 -4.10 6.60 5.69
CA ASN A 218 -3.63 5.83 6.83
C ASN A 218 -2.21 6.27 7.24
N ASN A 219 -1.94 6.27 8.55
CA ASN A 219 -0.71 6.84 9.14
C ASN A 219 -0.45 8.31 8.77
N GLY A 220 -1.49 9.01 8.32
CA GLY A 220 -1.43 10.38 7.82
C GLY A 220 -2.40 11.31 8.55
N VAL A 221 -2.83 12.37 7.86
CA VAL A 221 -3.75 13.37 8.41
C VAL A 221 -5.06 13.39 7.64
N TYR A 222 -6.14 13.08 8.36
CA TYR A 222 -7.51 13.24 7.89
C TYR A 222 -8.14 14.48 8.52
N ALA A 223 -8.55 15.44 7.69
CA ALA A 223 -9.12 16.71 8.16
C ALA A 223 -10.53 16.94 7.61
N LEU A 224 -11.50 17.07 8.50
CA LEU A 224 -12.86 17.51 8.20
C LEU A 224 -12.99 19.02 8.46
N MET A 225 -13.34 19.76 7.41
CA MET A 225 -13.62 21.20 7.49
C MET A 225 -15.10 21.43 7.79
N ASP A 226 -15.39 22.34 8.72
CA ASP A 226 -16.74 22.85 9.03
C ASP A 226 -17.81 21.75 9.04
N ILE A 227 -17.86 20.96 10.12
CA ILE A 227 -18.84 19.88 10.27
C ILE A 227 -20.26 20.48 10.19
N LYS A 228 -20.93 20.23 9.06
CA LYS A 228 -22.32 20.63 8.78
C LYS A 228 -23.04 19.41 8.21
N GLU A 229 -24.32 19.25 8.57
CA GLU A 229 -25.31 18.26 8.11
C GLU A 229 -24.78 17.08 7.25
N ASN A 230 -24.33 17.31 6.00
CA ASN A 230 -23.84 16.28 5.09
C ASN A 230 -22.52 15.58 5.50
N ASN A 231 -21.63 16.25 6.24
CA ASN A 231 -20.30 15.72 6.61
C ASN A 231 -20.30 14.97 7.94
N ILE A 232 -21.44 14.89 8.63
CA ILE A 232 -21.56 14.15 9.90
C ILE A 232 -21.34 12.65 9.66
N LYS A 233 -21.83 12.11 8.55
CA LYS A 233 -21.61 10.70 8.17
C LYS A 233 -20.14 10.36 7.94
N THR A 234 -19.34 11.35 7.53
CA THR A 234 -17.89 11.19 7.34
C THR A 234 -17.14 11.19 8.67
N LEU A 235 -17.76 11.68 9.75
CA LEU A 235 -17.22 11.67 11.11
C LEU A 235 -17.28 10.28 11.75
N ASP A 236 -18.34 9.53 11.47
CA ASP A 236 -18.55 8.17 11.98
C ASP A 236 -17.76 7.09 11.21
N GLY A 237 -17.12 7.46 10.09
CA GLY A 237 -16.47 6.53 9.17
C GLY A 237 -17.48 5.64 8.42
N PRO A 238 -17.06 4.90 7.37
CA PRO A 238 -17.92 3.90 6.77
C PRO A 238 -18.27 2.85 7.84
N ALA A 239 -19.56 2.61 8.06
CA ALA A 239 -20.11 1.65 9.04
C ALA A 239 -19.75 0.16 8.78
N TRP A 240 -18.74 -0.10 7.95
CA TRP A 240 -18.31 -1.42 7.48
C TRP A 240 -16.93 -1.84 8.02
N TYR A 241 -16.41 -1.17 9.05
CA TYR A 241 -15.17 -1.57 9.72
C TYR A 241 -15.40 -1.80 11.21
N TYR A 242 -15.92 -2.99 11.54
CA TYR A 242 -15.63 -3.75 12.75
C TYR A 242 -15.36 -5.20 12.33
#